data_AF-A0A2H0EQW9-F1
#
_entry.id   AF-A0A2H0EQW9-F1
#
_cell.length_a   1.000
_cell.length_b   1.000
_cell.length_c   1.000
_cell.angle_alpha   90.00
_cell.angle_beta   90.00
_cell.angle_gamma   90.00
#
_symmetry.space_group_name_H-M   'P 1'
#
loop_
_entity.id
_entity.type
_entity.pdbx_description
1 polymer ?
#
loop_
_entity_poly.entity_id
_entity_poly.type
_entity_poly.pdbx_seq_one_letter_code
_entity_poly.pdbx_strand_id
1 'polypeptide(L)'
;DPEDDNLDTISRAAFGDGGAPDHIAGFERWMRDRATTAAQAMDHVWRRWDARWGRADLPLWRAGDPMDEIDWSEAEIDGSVAEIGVAARMADAHLMREIEARRGRGVAWRLAARLTDAARLIAALRGEAPLDAAMVLAPGVGAAQSATGVVLARGALTDGRVSSFDQLTPTDFALHPSGLLNRMLGSGPHALGAPAMRVAALTLEAVDPRLPTRLVIETEAPARARPRAMVAMVSAR
;
A
#
# COMPACT_ATOMS: atom_id res chain seq x y z
N ASP A 1 -17.02 22.24 2.70
CA ASP A 1 -16.96 23.68 2.39
C ASP A 1 -16.14 23.82 1.11
N PRO A 2 -16.49 24.66 0.11
CA PRO A 2 -15.62 24.89 -1.04
C PRO A 2 -14.17 25.30 -0.67
N GLU A 3 -13.93 25.81 0.54
CA GLU A 3 -12.57 26.02 1.07
C GLU A 3 -11.83 24.72 1.48
N ASP A 4 -12.56 23.65 1.80
CA ASP A 4 -11.98 22.34 2.16
C ASP A 4 -11.38 21.61 0.95
N ASP A 5 -11.89 21.89 -0.26
CA ASP A 5 -11.40 21.32 -1.52
C ASP A 5 -10.24 22.14 -2.13
N ASN A 6 -9.78 23.19 -1.44
CA ASN A 6 -8.64 23.97 -1.87
C ASN A 6 -7.35 23.14 -1.77
N LEU A 7 -6.73 22.86 -2.92
CA LEU A 7 -5.50 22.08 -3.03
C LEU A 7 -4.34 22.64 -2.18
N ASP A 8 -4.27 23.95 -1.98
CA ASP A 8 -3.25 24.58 -1.13
C ASP A 8 -3.49 24.28 0.35
N THR A 9 -4.75 24.30 0.78
CA THR A 9 -5.15 23.91 2.14
C THR A 9 -4.83 22.44 2.38
N ILE A 10 -5.21 21.56 1.45
CA ILE A 10 -4.92 20.12 1.53
C ILE A 10 -3.41 19.85 1.55
N SER A 11 -2.66 20.47 0.64
CA SER A 11 -1.21 20.31 0.54
C SER A 11 -0.51 20.74 1.83
N ARG A 12 -0.86 21.91 2.37
CA ARG A 12 -0.30 22.43 3.62
C ARG A 12 -0.72 21.60 4.84
N ALA A 13 -1.95 21.07 4.87
CA ALA A 13 -2.37 20.19 5.95
C ALA A 13 -1.57 18.86 5.96
N ALA A 14 -1.24 18.32 4.80
CA ALA A 14 -0.45 17.10 4.67
C ALA A 14 1.05 17.35 4.90
N PHE A 15 1.62 18.36 4.24
CA PHE A 15 3.07 18.53 4.12
C PHE A 15 3.63 19.76 4.84
N GLY A 16 2.78 20.69 5.27
CA GLY A 16 3.19 21.98 5.83
C GLY A 16 3.64 22.97 4.74
N ASP A 17 4.15 24.13 5.16
CA ASP A 17 4.50 25.23 4.24
C ASP A 17 5.69 24.93 3.33
N GLY A 18 6.52 23.93 3.68
CA GLY A 18 7.68 23.51 2.88
C GLY A 18 7.34 22.62 1.67
N GLY A 19 6.07 22.20 1.53
CA GLY A 19 5.64 21.30 0.47
C GLY A 19 6.08 19.85 0.66
N ALA A 20 5.71 19.00 -0.29
CA ALA A 20 5.98 17.56 -0.21
C ALA A 20 7.47 17.24 -0.45
N PRO A 21 8.10 16.41 0.40
CA PRO A 21 9.48 15.99 0.18
C PRO A 21 9.58 14.99 -0.99
N ASP A 22 10.62 15.14 -1.80
CA ASP A 22 10.91 14.30 -2.99
C ASP A 22 12.23 13.50 -2.88
N HIS A 23 13.00 13.74 -1.81
CA HIS A 23 14.24 13.04 -1.47
C HIS A 23 14.35 12.81 0.04
N ILE A 24 15.16 11.82 0.44
CA ILE A 24 15.19 11.30 1.80
C ILE A 24 15.69 12.31 2.83
N ALA A 25 16.63 13.18 2.48
CA ALA A 25 17.09 14.24 3.38
C ALA A 25 15.98 15.27 3.65
N GLY A 26 15.18 15.60 2.64
CA GLY A 26 13.98 16.44 2.78
C GLY A 26 12.92 15.75 3.63
N PHE A 27 12.68 14.46 3.39
CA PHE A 27 11.74 13.65 4.17
C PHE A 27 12.14 13.58 5.66
N GLU A 28 13.43 13.37 5.96
CA GLU A 28 13.94 13.35 7.33
C GLU A 28 13.89 14.72 8.02
N ARG A 29 14.03 15.83 7.27
CA ARG A 29 13.79 17.19 7.79
C ARG A 29 12.31 17.39 8.11
N TRP A 30 11.45 17.12 7.13
CA TRP A 30 9.99 17.23 7.28
C TRP A 30 9.45 16.45 8.48
N MET A 31 9.90 15.20 8.67
CA MET A 31 9.56 14.40 9.87
C MET A 31 10.07 15.03 11.17
N ARG A 32 11.27 15.61 11.18
CA ARG A 32 11.85 16.26 12.37
C ARG A 32 11.09 17.52 12.77
N ASP A 33 10.60 18.27 11.79
CA ASP A 33 9.88 19.53 12.01
C ASP A 33 8.50 19.28 12.63
N ARG A 34 7.90 18.09 12.40
CA ARG A 34 6.67 17.62 13.04
C ARG A 34 5.48 18.60 12.91
N ALA A 35 5.49 19.42 11.87
CA ALA A 35 4.51 20.48 11.64
C ALA A 35 3.10 19.96 11.32
N THR A 36 2.99 18.74 10.76
CA THR A 36 1.71 18.12 10.41
C THR A 36 1.52 16.76 11.11
N THR A 37 0.27 16.30 11.21
CA THR A 37 -0.04 14.97 11.76
C THR A 37 0.64 13.86 10.96
N ALA A 38 0.72 14.00 9.63
CA ALA A 38 1.43 13.07 8.77
C ALA A 38 2.94 13.03 9.10
N ALA A 39 3.57 14.18 9.29
CA ALA A 39 4.98 14.27 9.68
C ALA A 39 5.22 13.61 11.05
N GLN A 40 4.32 13.83 12.01
CA GLN A 40 4.40 13.23 13.34
C GLN A 40 4.23 11.71 13.32
N ALA A 41 3.26 11.21 12.54
CA ALA A 41 3.03 9.77 12.40
C ALA A 41 4.22 9.09 11.71
N MET A 42 4.74 9.68 10.64
CA MET A 42 5.91 9.17 9.95
C MET A 42 7.17 9.23 10.83
N ASP A 43 7.42 10.31 11.57
CA ASP A 43 8.55 10.39 12.50
C ASP A 43 8.48 9.29 13.58
N HIS A 44 7.28 9.01 14.09
CA HIS A 44 7.07 7.95 15.07
C HIS A 44 7.46 6.58 14.50
N VAL A 45 6.92 6.22 13.34
CA VAL A 45 7.24 4.94 12.68
C VAL A 45 8.71 4.90 12.30
N TRP A 46 9.25 5.99 11.73
CA TRP A 46 10.63 6.06 11.27
C TRP A 46 11.64 5.93 12.40
N ARG A 47 11.43 6.55 13.55
CA ARG A 47 12.43 6.53 14.64
C ARG A 47 12.28 5.36 15.59
N ARG A 48 11.05 4.88 15.81
CA ARG A 48 10.77 3.94 16.91
C ARG A 48 10.58 2.51 16.47
N TRP A 49 10.34 2.27 15.19
CA TRP A 49 10.04 0.93 14.70
C TRP A 49 11.26 0.35 13.99
N ASP A 50 11.45 -0.96 14.15
CA ASP A 50 12.42 -1.69 13.37
C ASP A 50 12.00 -1.66 11.89
N ALA A 51 12.93 -1.29 11.01
CA ALA A 51 12.66 -1.20 9.58
C ALA A 51 12.20 -2.53 8.95
N ARG A 52 12.50 -3.66 9.60
CA ARG A 52 12.08 -5.00 9.17
C ARG A 52 10.61 -5.30 9.46
N TRP A 53 9.97 -4.55 10.35
CA TRP A 53 8.56 -4.78 10.67
C TRP A 53 7.66 -4.45 9.47
N GLY A 54 6.83 -5.42 9.10
CA GLY A 54 5.99 -5.31 7.91
C GLY A 54 6.78 -5.36 6.60
N ARG A 55 8.02 -5.87 6.61
CA ARG A 55 8.74 -6.14 5.38
C ARG A 55 8.01 -7.21 4.58
N ALA A 56 7.72 -6.91 3.32
CA ALA A 56 7.18 -7.85 2.35
C ALA A 56 7.78 -7.53 0.99
N ASP A 57 8.56 -8.48 0.49
CA ASP A 57 9.23 -8.40 -0.81
C ASP A 57 8.41 -9.23 -1.81
N LEU A 58 7.41 -8.57 -2.41
CA LEU A 58 6.60 -9.10 -3.51
C LEU A 58 7.05 -8.46 -4.84
N PRO A 59 6.87 -9.14 -5.98
CA PRO A 59 6.87 -8.49 -7.27
C PRO A 59 5.93 -7.28 -7.26
N LEU A 60 6.33 -6.18 -7.91
CA LEU A 60 5.51 -4.99 -8.03
C LEU A 60 4.90 -4.98 -9.42
N TRP A 61 3.58 -4.88 -9.52
CA TRP A 61 2.92 -4.71 -10.81
C TRP A 61 2.99 -3.25 -11.25
N ARG A 62 3.35 -3.02 -12.52
CA ARG A 62 3.51 -1.70 -13.14
C ARG A 62 2.51 -1.52 -14.27
N ALA A 63 2.15 -0.26 -14.54
CA ALA A 63 1.20 0.09 -15.60
C ALA A 63 1.58 -0.42 -17.02
N GLY A 64 2.87 -0.69 -17.25
CA GLY A 64 3.39 -1.24 -18.50
C GLY A 64 3.62 -2.75 -18.49
N ASP A 65 3.37 -3.44 -17.38
CA ASP A 65 3.51 -4.88 -17.30
C ASP A 65 2.34 -5.56 -18.05
N PRO A 66 2.60 -6.67 -18.75
CA PRO A 66 1.55 -7.40 -19.48
C PRO A 66 0.49 -7.93 -18.51
N MET A 67 -0.76 -7.98 -18.99
CA MET A 67 -1.93 -8.41 -18.22
C MET A 67 -2.52 -9.75 -18.68
N ASP A 68 -1.87 -10.40 -19.63
CA ASP A 68 -2.40 -11.56 -20.33
C ASP A 68 -2.36 -12.84 -19.47
N GLU A 69 -1.60 -12.81 -18.36
CA GLU A 69 -1.30 -13.95 -17.49
C GLU A 69 -1.94 -13.81 -16.09
N ILE A 70 -3.04 -13.06 -15.99
CA ILE A 70 -3.79 -12.94 -14.73
C ILE A 70 -4.65 -14.19 -14.53
N ASP A 71 -4.44 -14.88 -13.41
CA ASP A 71 -5.41 -15.83 -12.87
C ASP A 71 -6.47 -15.05 -12.09
N TRP A 72 -7.66 -14.95 -12.68
CA TRP A 72 -8.78 -14.17 -12.13
C TRP A 72 -9.47 -14.86 -10.95
N SER A 73 -9.28 -16.17 -10.77
CA SER A 73 -9.79 -16.91 -9.62
C SER A 73 -8.92 -16.75 -8.39
N GLU A 74 -7.60 -16.73 -8.59
CA GLU A 74 -6.62 -16.77 -7.50
C GLU A 74 -6.00 -15.40 -7.20
N ALA A 75 -6.25 -14.37 -8.03
CA ALA A 75 -5.58 -13.07 -7.94
C ALA A 75 -4.06 -13.20 -8.02
N GLU A 76 -3.60 -13.96 -9.02
CA GLU A 76 -2.19 -14.17 -9.33
C GLU A 76 -1.85 -13.64 -10.73
N ILE A 77 -0.59 -13.27 -10.93
CA ILE A 77 -0.01 -12.83 -12.20
C ILE A 77 1.21 -13.73 -12.44
N ASP A 78 1.22 -14.44 -13.56
CA ASP A 78 2.28 -15.41 -13.90
C ASP A 78 2.52 -16.43 -12.76
N GLY A 79 1.43 -16.98 -12.21
CA GLY A 79 1.45 -17.95 -11.10
C GLY A 79 2.03 -17.42 -9.79
N SER A 80 2.05 -16.09 -9.61
CA SER A 80 2.57 -15.46 -8.40
C SER A 80 1.73 -14.25 -7.95
N VAL A 81 1.73 -13.97 -6.64
CA VAL A 81 1.09 -12.76 -6.13
C VAL A 81 2.00 -11.56 -6.36
N ALA A 82 1.44 -10.48 -6.89
CA ALA A 82 2.10 -9.18 -6.97
C ALA A 82 1.45 -8.14 -6.04
N GLU A 83 2.24 -7.16 -5.61
CA GLU A 83 1.69 -5.94 -5.02
C GLU A 83 1.24 -5.01 -6.16
N ILE A 84 -0.06 -4.70 -6.20
CA ILE A 84 -0.68 -3.82 -7.20
C ILE A 84 -1.21 -2.50 -6.59
N GLY A 85 -0.80 -2.23 -5.35
CA GLY A 85 -1.25 -1.10 -4.54
C GLY A 85 -0.55 0.22 -4.86
N VAL A 86 -0.86 1.25 -4.08
CA VAL A 86 -0.22 2.58 -4.17
C VAL A 86 1.31 2.49 -4.13
N ALA A 87 1.86 1.61 -3.30
CA ALA A 87 3.30 1.47 -3.17
C ALA A 87 3.97 0.89 -4.44
N ALA A 88 3.30 -0.01 -5.17
CA ALA A 88 3.77 -0.47 -6.47
C ALA A 88 3.72 0.64 -7.52
N ARG A 89 2.66 1.45 -7.53
CA ARG A 89 2.55 2.63 -8.41
C ARG A 89 3.68 3.64 -8.15
N MET A 90 4.01 3.89 -6.88
CA MET A 90 4.98 4.92 -6.49
C MET A 90 6.42 4.42 -6.33
N ALA A 91 6.70 3.12 -6.51
CA ALA A 91 8.02 2.57 -6.19
C ALA A 91 9.19 3.20 -6.98
N ASP A 92 8.93 3.77 -8.16
CA ASP A 92 9.95 4.46 -8.97
C ASP A 92 10.09 5.95 -8.67
N ALA A 93 9.33 6.49 -7.72
CA ALA A 93 9.57 7.84 -7.23
C ALA A 93 10.94 7.91 -6.54
N HIS A 94 11.64 9.05 -6.68
CA HIS A 94 12.99 9.20 -6.16
C HIS A 94 13.08 8.91 -4.66
N LEU A 95 12.24 9.57 -3.85
CA LEU A 95 12.12 9.31 -2.42
C LEU A 95 11.88 7.82 -2.10
N MET A 96 11.00 7.16 -2.86
CA MET A 96 10.61 5.77 -2.61
C MET A 96 11.76 4.79 -2.80
N ARG A 97 12.60 5.00 -3.82
CA ARG A 97 13.83 4.23 -4.02
C ARG A 97 14.84 4.45 -2.89
N GLU A 98 15.00 5.69 -2.42
CA GLU A 98 15.93 6.00 -1.32
C GLU A 98 15.47 5.38 0.01
N ILE A 99 14.15 5.41 0.29
CA ILE A 99 13.60 4.74 1.47
C ILE A 99 13.80 3.23 1.37
N GLU A 100 13.53 2.62 0.21
CA GLU A 100 13.77 1.19 0.00
C GLU A 100 15.24 0.83 0.23
N ALA A 101 16.18 1.58 -0.36
CA ALA A 101 17.60 1.33 -0.20
C ALA A 101 18.05 1.40 1.27
N ARG A 102 17.48 2.32 2.06
CA ARG A 102 17.86 2.54 3.46
C ARG A 102 17.16 1.58 4.44
N ARG A 103 15.93 1.15 4.14
CA ARG A 103 15.05 0.47 5.11
C ARG A 103 14.29 -0.74 4.55
N GLY A 104 14.24 -0.92 3.25
CA GLY A 104 13.45 -1.94 2.57
C GLY A 104 11.95 -1.61 2.52
N ARG A 105 11.18 -2.55 1.95
CA ARG A 105 9.73 -2.42 1.73
C ARG A 105 8.92 -2.83 2.97
N GLY A 106 9.08 -2.07 4.05
CA GLY A 106 8.36 -2.22 5.33
C GLY A 106 7.11 -1.34 5.45
N VAL A 107 6.54 -1.24 6.66
CA VAL A 107 5.39 -0.34 6.93
C VAL A 107 5.71 1.11 6.55
N ALA A 108 6.89 1.60 6.92
CA ALA A 108 7.30 2.98 6.64
C ALA A 108 7.33 3.29 5.14
N TRP A 109 7.75 2.33 4.31
CA TRP A 109 7.81 2.49 2.86
C TRP A 109 6.40 2.62 2.28
N ARG A 110 5.44 1.79 2.71
CA ARG A 110 4.05 1.86 2.23
C ARG A 110 3.30 3.11 2.70
N LEU A 111 3.54 3.57 3.93
CA LEU A 111 2.99 4.85 4.40
C LEU A 111 3.59 6.03 3.61
N ALA A 112 4.90 6.00 3.33
CA ALA A 112 5.54 7.02 2.49
C ALA A 112 5.01 7.00 1.04
N ALA A 113 4.65 5.82 0.50
CA ALA A 113 4.03 5.73 -0.82
C ALA A 113 2.72 6.50 -0.89
N ARG A 114 1.86 6.41 0.13
CA ARG A 114 0.58 7.14 0.18
C ARG A 114 0.81 8.66 0.20
N LEU A 115 1.81 9.13 0.94
CA LEU A 115 2.19 10.54 0.95
C LEU A 115 2.75 10.98 -0.41
N THR A 116 3.58 10.16 -1.04
CA THR A 116 4.16 10.45 -2.36
C THR A 116 3.08 10.48 -3.44
N ASP A 117 2.12 9.57 -3.39
CA ASP A 117 0.98 9.53 -4.32
C ASP A 117 0.04 10.73 -4.11
N ALA A 118 -0.21 11.14 -2.86
CA ALA A 118 -0.98 12.34 -2.57
C ALA A 118 -0.30 13.61 -3.11
N ALA A 119 1.02 13.74 -2.93
CA ALA A 119 1.79 14.85 -3.49
C ALA A 119 1.72 14.88 -5.03
N ARG A 120 1.88 13.71 -5.66
CA ARG A 120 1.75 13.54 -7.11
C ARG A 120 0.36 13.94 -7.61
N LEU A 121 -0.70 13.50 -6.93
CA LEU A 121 -2.08 13.82 -7.30
C LEU A 121 -2.37 15.31 -7.18
N ILE A 122 -1.92 15.96 -6.11
CA ILE A 122 -2.05 17.42 -5.93
C ILE A 122 -1.34 18.16 -7.08
N ALA A 123 -0.11 17.77 -7.41
CA ALA A 123 0.64 18.37 -8.52
C ALA A 123 -0.09 18.16 -9.86
N ALA A 124 -0.64 16.97 -10.11
CA ALA A 124 -1.41 16.69 -11.33
C ALA A 124 -2.69 17.52 -11.42
N LEU A 125 -3.42 17.69 -10.32
CA LEU A 125 -4.63 18.53 -10.26
C LEU A 125 -4.33 20.02 -10.44
N ARG A 126 -3.11 20.47 -10.11
CA ARG A 126 -2.61 21.80 -10.44
C ARG A 126 -2.09 21.94 -11.88
N GLY A 127 -2.01 20.85 -12.64
CA GLY A 127 -1.40 20.82 -13.98
C GLY A 127 0.13 20.88 -13.98
N GLU A 128 0.77 20.61 -12.85
CA GLU A 128 2.23 20.64 -12.67
C GLU A 128 2.89 19.29 -12.99
N ALA A 129 2.09 18.21 -13.06
CA ALA A 129 2.54 16.87 -13.37
C ALA A 129 1.53 16.15 -14.29
N PRO A 130 1.97 15.19 -15.12
CA PRO A 130 1.05 14.39 -15.91
C PRO A 130 0.20 13.47 -15.01
N LEU A 131 -1.01 13.18 -15.47
CA LEU A 131 -1.81 12.05 -14.98
C LEU A 131 -1.15 10.72 -15.35
N ASP A 132 -1.58 9.63 -14.71
CA ASP A 132 -0.99 8.30 -14.89
C ASP A 132 -0.92 7.88 -16.36
N ALA A 133 0.16 7.17 -16.71
CA ALA A 133 0.34 6.62 -18.04
C ALA A 133 -0.80 5.64 -18.40
N ALA A 134 -1.15 5.60 -19.68
CA ALA A 134 -2.11 4.63 -20.19
C ALA A 134 -1.61 3.20 -19.92
N MET A 135 -2.52 2.34 -19.46
CA MET A 135 -2.23 0.92 -19.21
C MET A 135 -2.37 0.13 -20.52
N VAL A 136 -1.50 -0.85 -20.73
CA VAL A 136 -1.63 -1.79 -21.86
C VAL A 136 -2.52 -2.93 -21.41
N LEU A 137 -3.71 -3.04 -22.01
CA LEU A 137 -4.75 -4.00 -21.60
C LEU A 137 -5.01 -5.04 -22.69
N ALA A 138 -5.24 -6.28 -22.27
CA ALA A 138 -5.74 -7.34 -23.13
C ALA A 138 -7.18 -7.04 -23.62
N PRO A 139 -7.62 -7.59 -24.76
CA PRO A 139 -9.01 -7.47 -25.21
C PRO A 139 -10.01 -7.93 -24.15
N GLY A 140 -11.08 -7.17 -23.94
CA GLY A 140 -12.11 -7.48 -22.94
C GLY A 140 -11.72 -7.17 -21.50
N VAL A 141 -10.53 -6.60 -21.27
CA VAL A 141 -10.04 -6.18 -19.95
C VAL A 141 -10.05 -4.66 -19.85
N GLY A 142 -10.60 -4.16 -18.74
CA GLY A 142 -10.55 -2.78 -18.30
C GLY A 142 -9.73 -2.65 -17.03
N ALA A 143 -9.09 -1.51 -16.84
CA ALA A 143 -8.41 -1.21 -15.59
C ALA A 143 -8.54 0.27 -15.21
N ALA A 144 -8.50 0.54 -13.91
CA ALA A 144 -8.58 1.88 -13.36
C ALA A 144 -7.64 2.04 -12.16
N GLN A 145 -6.93 3.16 -12.12
CA GLN A 145 -6.20 3.58 -10.93
C GLN A 145 -7.20 4.08 -9.89
N SER A 146 -7.22 3.45 -8.73
CA SER A 146 -7.99 3.85 -7.56
C SER A 146 -7.07 4.40 -6.46
N ALA A 147 -7.70 4.93 -5.40
CA ALA A 147 -7.00 5.44 -4.22
C ALA A 147 -6.15 4.37 -3.49
N THR A 148 -6.44 3.07 -3.67
CA THR A 148 -5.69 1.98 -3.01
C THR A 148 -4.79 1.19 -3.96
N GLY A 149 -4.84 1.48 -5.27
CA GLY A 149 -4.09 0.75 -6.29
C GLY A 149 -4.94 0.49 -7.53
N VAL A 150 -4.54 -0.48 -8.33
CA VAL A 150 -5.20 -0.80 -9.60
C VAL A 150 -6.39 -1.73 -9.38
N VAL A 151 -7.56 -1.36 -9.94
CA VAL A 151 -8.72 -2.24 -10.07
C VAL A 151 -8.77 -2.75 -11.50
N LEU A 152 -8.95 -4.06 -11.65
CA LEU A 152 -9.01 -4.79 -12.91
C LEU A 152 -10.40 -5.37 -13.09
N ALA A 153 -10.93 -5.31 -14.31
CA ALA A 153 -12.19 -5.93 -14.66
C ALA A 153 -12.06 -6.64 -16.00
N ARG A 154 -12.65 -7.81 -16.16
CA ARG A 154 -12.81 -8.47 -17.47
C ARG A 154 -14.28 -8.74 -17.74
N GLY A 155 -14.67 -8.65 -19.00
CA GLY A 155 -16.02 -9.02 -19.42
C GLY A 155 -16.03 -9.69 -20.78
N ALA A 156 -16.99 -10.58 -20.99
CA ALA A 156 -17.28 -11.17 -22.28
C ALA A 156 -18.66 -10.73 -22.77
N LEU A 157 -18.82 -10.63 -24.10
CA LEU A 157 -20.09 -10.34 -24.73
C LEU A 157 -20.57 -11.53 -25.55
N THR A 158 -21.86 -11.84 -25.46
CA THR A 158 -22.57 -12.78 -26.34
C THR A 158 -23.84 -12.08 -26.81
N ASP A 159 -24.05 -11.98 -28.13
CA ASP A 159 -25.22 -11.32 -28.75
C ASP A 159 -25.48 -9.89 -28.22
N GLY A 160 -24.41 -9.12 -28.04
CA GLY A 160 -24.48 -7.75 -27.54
C GLY A 160 -24.81 -7.61 -26.05
N ARG A 161 -24.77 -8.71 -25.29
CA ARG A 161 -25.02 -8.74 -23.84
C ARG A 161 -23.79 -9.25 -23.09
N VAL A 162 -23.58 -8.75 -21.88
CA VAL A 162 -22.54 -9.27 -20.98
C VAL A 162 -22.87 -10.70 -20.59
N SER A 163 -21.99 -11.64 -20.96
CA SER A 163 -22.12 -13.07 -20.64
C SER A 163 -21.25 -13.51 -19.47
N SER A 164 -20.18 -12.78 -19.16
CA SER A 164 -19.40 -12.91 -17.93
C SER A 164 -18.80 -11.57 -17.53
N PHE A 165 -18.56 -11.39 -16.23
CA PHE A 165 -17.88 -10.23 -15.67
C PHE A 165 -17.14 -10.64 -14.39
N ASP A 166 -15.84 -10.42 -14.35
CA ASP A 166 -15.01 -10.63 -13.16
C ASP A 166 -14.27 -9.35 -12.82
N GLN A 167 -13.96 -9.16 -11.53
CA GLN A 167 -13.21 -8.01 -11.04
C GLN A 167 -12.17 -8.48 -10.03
N LEU A 168 -10.96 -7.93 -10.15
CA LEU A 168 -9.92 -8.02 -9.14
C LEU A 168 -9.56 -6.62 -8.65
N THR A 169 -9.28 -6.52 -7.35
CA THR A 169 -8.94 -5.28 -6.67
C THR A 169 -7.60 -5.44 -5.94
N PRO A 170 -6.97 -4.33 -5.50
CA PRO A 170 -5.78 -4.42 -4.66
C PRO A 170 -6.02 -5.21 -3.38
N THR A 171 -7.27 -5.28 -2.91
CA THR A 171 -7.64 -6.03 -1.71
C THR A 171 -7.54 -7.53 -1.95
N ASP A 172 -7.94 -8.03 -3.12
CA ASP A 172 -7.87 -9.46 -3.45
C ASP A 172 -6.42 -9.95 -3.44
N PHE A 173 -5.53 -9.23 -4.13
CA PHE A 173 -4.08 -9.50 -4.12
C PHE A 173 -3.46 -9.36 -2.71
N ALA A 174 -3.88 -8.35 -1.94
CA ALA A 174 -3.33 -8.12 -0.61
C ALA A 174 -3.76 -9.18 0.41
N LEU A 175 -4.99 -9.69 0.30
CA LEU A 175 -5.57 -10.70 1.19
C LEU A 175 -5.30 -12.14 0.76
N HIS A 176 -4.73 -12.36 -0.42
CA HIS A 176 -4.27 -13.68 -0.84
C HIS A 176 -3.44 -14.34 0.27
N PRO A 177 -3.55 -15.68 0.50
CA PRO A 177 -2.81 -16.35 1.58
C PRO A 177 -1.28 -16.14 1.52
N SER A 178 -0.74 -16.06 0.31
CA SER A 178 0.68 -15.74 0.05
C SER A 178 0.92 -14.25 -0.25
N GLY A 179 -0.09 -13.40 -0.06
CA GLY A 179 -0.14 -12.00 -0.44
C GLY A 179 0.41 -11.04 0.60
N LEU A 180 0.20 -9.76 0.32
CA LEU A 180 0.91 -8.67 1.00
C LEU A 180 0.64 -8.65 2.51
N LEU A 181 -0.64 -8.69 2.89
CA LEU A 181 -1.03 -8.49 4.29
C LEU A 181 -0.48 -9.59 5.19
N ASN A 182 -0.59 -10.86 4.76
CA ASN A 182 -0.07 -11.99 5.53
C ASN A 182 1.45 -11.90 5.70
N ARG A 183 2.18 -11.56 4.63
CA ARG A 183 3.64 -11.38 4.68
C ARG A 183 4.06 -10.26 5.64
N MET A 184 3.37 -9.11 5.59
CA MET A 184 3.67 -7.99 6.46
C MET A 184 3.38 -8.30 7.93
N LEU A 185 2.27 -8.98 8.22
CA LEU A 185 1.95 -9.41 9.59
C LEU A 185 2.95 -10.46 10.10
N GLY A 186 3.36 -11.38 9.23
CA GLY A 186 4.37 -12.40 9.54
C GLY A 186 5.77 -11.84 9.84
N SER A 187 6.13 -10.70 9.24
CA SER A 187 7.39 -9.98 9.54
C SER A 187 7.27 -8.92 10.64
N GLY A 188 6.11 -8.84 11.29
CA GLY A 188 5.88 -7.96 12.45
C GLY A 188 6.70 -8.35 13.69
N PRO A 189 6.59 -7.55 14.77
CA PRO A 189 7.26 -7.88 16.02
C PRO A 189 6.65 -9.10 16.71
N HIS A 190 7.49 -10.08 17.05
CA HIS A 190 7.10 -11.28 17.80
C HIS A 190 7.59 -11.29 19.25
N ALA A 191 8.41 -10.31 19.65
CA ALA A 191 9.00 -10.23 20.98
C ALA A 191 7.98 -9.77 22.03
N LEU A 192 8.08 -10.33 23.24
CA LEU A 192 7.25 -9.90 24.37
C LEU A 192 7.49 -8.41 24.69
N GLY A 193 6.40 -7.65 24.86
CA GLY A 193 6.46 -6.21 25.12
C GLY A 193 6.67 -5.33 23.89
N ALA A 194 6.88 -5.92 22.71
CA ALA A 194 6.91 -5.17 21.46
C ALA A 194 5.50 -4.64 21.11
N PRO A 195 5.39 -3.55 20.34
CA PRO A 195 4.11 -2.90 20.06
C PRO A 195 3.28 -3.64 18.97
N ALA A 196 3.14 -4.96 19.08
CA ALA A 196 2.57 -5.82 18.04
C ALA A 196 1.19 -5.40 17.55
N MET A 197 0.27 -5.06 18.46
CA MET A 197 -1.05 -4.58 18.07
C MET A 197 -1.00 -3.27 17.28
N ARG A 198 -0.12 -2.33 17.65
CA ARG A 198 0.02 -1.06 16.92
C ARG A 198 0.66 -1.26 15.55
N VAL A 199 1.66 -2.14 15.46
CA VAL A 199 2.28 -2.50 14.18
C VAL A 199 1.27 -3.17 13.27
N ALA A 200 0.51 -4.15 13.78
CA ALA A 200 -0.51 -4.82 12.98
C ALA A 200 -1.63 -3.87 12.53
N ALA A 201 -2.07 -2.95 13.40
CA ALA A 201 -3.03 -1.91 13.02
C ALA A 201 -2.49 -0.99 11.91
N LEU A 202 -1.26 -0.48 12.03
CA LEU A 202 -0.68 0.35 10.97
C LEU A 202 -0.32 -0.45 9.71
N THR A 203 -0.05 -1.75 9.81
CA THR A 203 0.07 -2.64 8.65
C THR A 203 -1.27 -2.69 7.90
N LEU A 204 -2.40 -2.82 8.60
CA LEU A 204 -3.72 -2.75 7.97
C LEU A 204 -3.96 -1.40 7.31
N GLU A 205 -3.63 -0.29 7.97
CA GLU A 205 -3.75 1.05 7.37
C GLU A 205 -2.81 1.28 6.17
N ALA A 206 -1.63 0.65 6.18
CA ALA A 206 -0.66 0.75 5.10
C ALA A 206 -1.08 -0.07 3.88
N VAL A 207 -1.77 -1.20 4.09
CA VAL A 207 -2.34 -2.03 3.02
C VAL A 207 -3.68 -1.47 2.53
N ASP A 208 -4.48 -0.89 3.44
CA ASP A 208 -5.81 -0.30 3.19
C ASP A 208 -6.79 -1.25 2.47
N PRO A 209 -7.04 -2.46 3.01
CA PRO A 209 -7.99 -3.39 2.40
C PRO A 209 -9.41 -2.81 2.44
N ARG A 210 -10.10 -2.80 1.29
CA ARG A 210 -11.44 -2.23 1.11
C ARG A 210 -12.55 -3.21 1.46
N LEU A 211 -12.38 -3.94 2.56
CA LEU A 211 -13.37 -4.88 3.10
C LEU A 211 -13.43 -4.70 4.62
N PRO A 212 -14.56 -5.01 5.27
CA PRO A 212 -14.60 -5.06 6.73
C PRO A 212 -13.59 -6.09 7.25
N THR A 213 -12.47 -5.62 7.79
CA THR A 213 -11.43 -6.48 8.36
C THR A 213 -11.45 -6.46 9.88
N ARG A 214 -11.38 -7.64 10.49
CA ARG A 214 -11.13 -7.78 11.93
C ARG A 214 -9.73 -8.34 12.14
N LEU A 215 -8.93 -7.64 12.94
CA LEU A 215 -7.67 -8.16 13.43
C LEU A 215 -7.90 -8.95 14.72
N VAL A 216 -7.43 -10.19 14.74
CA VAL A 216 -7.36 -11.00 15.96
C VAL A 216 -5.90 -11.38 16.16
N ILE A 217 -5.35 -11.04 17.33
CA ILE A 217 -4.02 -11.48 17.75
C ILE A 217 -4.23 -12.54 18.81
N GLU A 218 -3.95 -13.78 18.45
CA GLU A 218 -3.99 -14.89 19.39
C GLU A 218 -2.65 -14.96 20.11
N THR A 219 -2.71 -14.95 21.45
CA THR A 219 -1.54 -15.19 22.28
C THR A 219 -1.63 -16.64 22.74
N GLU A 220 -0.84 -17.54 22.16
CA GLU A 220 -0.79 -18.91 22.68
C GLU A 220 -0.34 -18.88 24.15
N ALA A 221 -1.09 -19.59 25.00
CA ALA A 221 -0.69 -19.88 26.37
C ALA A 221 0.66 -20.61 26.37
N PRO A 222 1.52 -20.45 27.40
CA PRO A 222 2.88 -20.95 27.37
C PRO A 222 2.92 -22.49 27.33
N ALA A 223 3.03 -23.07 26.13
CA ALA A 223 3.50 -24.43 25.95
C ALA A 223 5.02 -24.43 26.09
N ARG A 224 5.53 -25.30 26.98
CA ARG A 224 6.97 -25.43 27.26
C ARG A 224 7.76 -25.62 25.95
N ALA A 225 8.72 -24.71 25.72
CA ALA A 225 9.91 -24.89 24.88
C ALA A 225 9.78 -24.83 23.33
N ARG A 226 8.94 -23.98 22.74
CA ARG A 226 9.11 -23.55 21.33
C ARG A 226 8.92 -22.03 21.15
N PRO A 227 9.61 -21.40 20.19
CA PRO A 227 9.43 -19.97 19.91
C PRO A 227 8.00 -19.70 19.44
N ARG A 228 7.41 -18.61 19.96
CA ARG A 228 6.04 -18.17 19.70
C ARG A 228 5.86 -17.77 18.24
N ALA A 229 4.79 -18.24 17.61
CA ALA A 229 4.28 -17.67 16.37
C ALA A 229 3.06 -16.81 16.71
N MET A 230 3.07 -15.53 16.33
CA MET A 230 1.88 -14.70 16.36
C MET A 230 1.15 -14.92 15.04
N VAL A 231 -0.03 -15.55 15.09
CA VAL A 231 -0.89 -15.71 13.91
C VAL A 231 -1.89 -14.56 13.91
N ALA A 232 -1.78 -13.70 12.90
CA ALA A 232 -2.80 -12.70 12.63
C ALA A 232 -3.73 -13.26 11.55
N MET A 233 -4.96 -13.57 11.93
CA MET A 233 -5.99 -13.96 10.96
C MET A 233 -6.79 -12.74 10.55
N VAL A 234 -6.97 -12.57 9.24
CA VAL A 234 -7.84 -11.57 8.65
C VAL A 234 -8.99 -12.33 8.00
N SER A 235 -10.20 -12.10 8.49
CA SER A 235 -11.43 -12.62 7.89
C SER A 235 -12.21 -11.46 7.31
N ALA A 236 -12.52 -11.55 6.01
CA ALA A 236 -13.60 -10.82 5.38
C ALA A 236 -14.92 -11.53 5.73
N ARG A 237 -16.00 -10.77 5.95
CA ARG A 237 -17.37 -11.29 6.13
C ARG A 237 -18.20 -10.99 4.90
#